data_AF-A0A4Z1GEX6-F1
#
_entry.id   AF-A0A4Z1GEX6-F1
#
_cell.length_a   1.000
_cell.length_b   1.000
_cell.length_c   1.000
_cell.angle_alpha   90.00
_cell.angle_beta   90.00
_cell.angle_gamma   90.00
#
_symmetry.space_group_name_H-M   'P 1'
#
loop_
_entity.id
_entity.type
_entity.pdbx_description
1 polymer ?
#
loop_
_entity_poly.entity_id
_entity_poly.type
_entity_poly.pdbx_seq_one_letter_code
_entity_poly.pdbx_strand_id
1 'polypeptide(L)'
;MILDSQHFRVLKPQMKFDARQESPNSYRGLNDRGAQVIVIVAVFWTIATISVVLRLHARRMKRIAFMIEDWLVVGALIIFYGFGSGDIMLVVFGGSGWHVDQLNPAQLKAAQKVLLANQMLYGVGLGLIKCSITIMLIRIFAVPKFRLAGYFVLAMCISWTVMTILIAFLICRPLGYNWNLQPTAGHCGNTTSAYTAVGIVDIITDMMILLLPQPMIWRLRMPTANKIALAALMCFGLFTVAMSVARVVTILNTDFSDFTYNLYNYIWPVIEFGVAIFVCCGPLLRPILTPIIGALASISTRLGSKQDSRRQSSTTKRGGHRGFSHLDEDGLPLQPIAKGTHSNTISATIDAGNNRTSTSGNARSSDNKVIVVETAWDCA
;
A
#
# COMPACT_ATOMS: atom_id res chain seq x y z
N MET A 1 65.68 -26.74 -36.27
CA MET A 1 64.62 -27.78 -36.30
C MET A 1 63.47 -27.23 -35.46
N ILE A 2 62.65 -26.32 -36.01
CA ILE A 2 61.40 -26.58 -36.76
C ILE A 2 60.44 -27.41 -35.88
N LEU A 3 59.38 -26.83 -35.33
CA LEU A 3 57.97 -26.92 -35.75
C LEU A 3 57.14 -26.21 -34.64
N ASP A 4 55.97 -25.61 -34.80
CA ASP A 4 55.09 -25.24 -35.91
C ASP A 4 54.03 -24.29 -35.31
N SER A 5 53.45 -23.45 -36.16
CA SER A 5 52.30 -22.60 -35.88
C SER A 5 50.98 -23.38 -36.04
N GLN A 6 49.86 -22.71 -35.76
CA GLN A 6 48.47 -23.15 -35.96
C GLN A 6 47.89 -24.02 -34.83
N HIS A 7 47.15 -23.40 -33.90
CA HIS A 7 45.77 -23.80 -33.55
C HIS A 7 45.22 -22.92 -32.41
N PHE A 8 44.91 -21.66 -32.71
CA PHE A 8 43.91 -20.92 -31.93
C PHE A 8 43.17 -19.93 -32.83
N ARG A 9 42.51 -20.46 -33.86
CA ARG A 9 41.42 -19.75 -34.54
C ARG A 9 40.18 -19.83 -33.64
N VAL A 10 40.12 -18.97 -32.62
CA VAL A 10 38.83 -18.62 -32.02
C VAL A 10 38.17 -17.63 -32.96
N LEU A 11 37.12 -18.12 -33.62
CA LEU A 11 36.16 -17.36 -34.39
C LEU A 11 35.62 -16.19 -33.56
N LYS A 12 36.23 -15.01 -33.70
CA LYS A 12 35.53 -13.74 -33.50
C LYS A 12 34.63 -13.53 -34.71
N PRO A 13 33.29 -13.45 -34.57
CA PRO A 13 32.50 -12.80 -35.59
C PRO A 13 32.88 -11.32 -35.53
N GLN A 14 33.57 -10.85 -36.57
CA GLN A 14 33.81 -9.43 -36.83
C GLN A 14 32.45 -8.76 -37.05
N MET A 15 31.93 -8.09 -36.03
CA MET A 15 30.78 -7.21 -36.16
C MET A 15 31.27 -5.94 -36.88
N LYS A 16 31.28 -6.00 -38.21
CA LYS A 16 31.61 -4.89 -39.10
C LYS A 16 30.62 -3.76 -38.84
N PHE A 17 31.17 -2.60 -38.50
CA PHE A 17 30.45 -1.34 -38.36
C PHE A 17 30.29 -0.71 -39.75
N ASP A 18 29.44 -1.31 -40.59
CA ASP A 18 29.08 -0.73 -41.88
C ASP A 18 27.96 0.30 -41.69
N ALA A 19 28.33 1.56 -41.93
CA ALA A 19 27.39 2.66 -42.04
C ALA A 19 26.47 2.42 -43.25
N ARG A 20 25.16 2.53 -43.02
CA ARG A 20 24.05 2.30 -43.97
C ARG A 20 23.64 0.83 -44.13
N GLN A 21 23.03 0.27 -43.09
CA GLN A 21 22.12 -0.86 -43.23
C GLN A 21 20.88 -0.58 -42.38
N GLU A 22 19.81 -0.09 -43.01
CA GLU A 22 18.47 -0.23 -42.44
C GLU A 22 18.26 -1.73 -42.25
N SER A 23 18.14 -2.17 -40.99
CA SER A 23 17.89 -3.58 -40.71
C SER A 23 16.54 -3.96 -41.37
N PRO A 24 16.47 -5.08 -42.12
CA PRO A 24 15.23 -5.51 -42.80
C PRO A 24 14.07 -5.81 -41.83
N ASN A 25 14.38 -5.92 -40.53
CA ASN A 25 13.47 -6.26 -39.44
C ASN A 25 13.26 -5.08 -38.49
N SER A 26 13.15 -3.86 -39.02
CA SER A 26 12.79 -2.71 -38.20
C SER A 26 11.38 -2.91 -37.63
N TYR A 27 11.28 -3.01 -36.31
CA TYR A 27 10.00 -3.27 -35.65
C TYR A 27 8.97 -2.22 -36.00
N ARG A 28 7.82 -2.68 -36.45
CA ARG A 28 6.65 -1.85 -36.70
C ARG A 28 5.52 -2.37 -35.83
N GLY A 29 5.58 -2.12 -34.53
CA GLY A 29 4.39 -2.32 -33.69
C GLY A 29 4.64 -2.67 -32.23
N LEU A 30 3.57 -2.48 -31.46
CA LEU A 30 3.45 -2.87 -30.06
C LEU A 30 3.39 -4.41 -29.98
N ASN A 31 4.31 -5.02 -29.22
CA ASN A 31 4.31 -6.45 -28.94
C ASN A 31 3.28 -6.76 -27.83
N ASP A 32 2.64 -7.93 -27.85
CA ASP A 32 1.69 -8.38 -26.82
C ASP A 32 2.25 -8.25 -25.41
N ARG A 33 3.55 -8.56 -25.25
CA ARG A 33 4.23 -8.44 -23.95
C ARG A 33 4.45 -6.98 -23.54
N GLY A 34 4.69 -6.08 -24.50
CA GLY A 34 4.79 -4.64 -24.23
C GLY A 34 3.42 -4.05 -23.85
N ALA A 35 2.35 -4.51 -24.49
CA ALA A 35 0.98 -4.13 -24.13
C ALA A 35 0.64 -4.55 -22.67
N GLN A 36 1.09 -5.73 -22.23
CA GLN A 36 0.93 -6.15 -20.83
C GLN A 36 1.56 -5.16 -19.84
N VAL A 37 2.75 -4.65 -20.12
CA VAL A 37 3.41 -3.64 -19.26
C VAL A 37 2.56 -2.38 -19.16
N ILE A 38 2.04 -1.86 -20.27
CA ILE A 38 1.21 -0.65 -20.30
C ILE A 38 -0.06 -0.85 -19.46
N VAL A 39 -0.73 -2.00 -19.61
CA VAL A 39 -1.94 -2.33 -18.85
C VAL A 39 -1.63 -2.37 -17.34
N ILE A 40 -0.53 -3.04 -16.95
CA ILE A 40 -0.13 -3.15 -15.54
C ILE A 40 0.18 -1.75 -14.97
N VAL A 41 0.95 -0.93 -15.68
CA VAL A 41 1.26 0.45 -15.26
C VAL A 41 -0.01 1.26 -15.06
N ALA A 42 -0.95 1.21 -16.01
CA ALA A 42 -2.22 1.93 -15.91
C ALA A 42 -3.03 1.48 -14.69
N VAL A 43 -3.17 0.17 -14.47
CA VAL A 43 -3.88 -0.39 -13.32
C VAL A 43 -3.26 0.08 -12.00
N PHE A 44 -1.95 -0.07 -11.82
CA PHE A 44 -1.30 0.33 -10.57
C PHE A 44 -1.28 1.84 -10.36
N TRP A 45 -1.19 2.65 -11.43
CA TRP A 45 -1.41 4.09 -11.34
C TRP A 45 -2.79 4.43 -10.81
N THR A 46 -3.85 3.83 -11.34
CA THR A 46 -5.21 4.12 -10.84
C THR A 46 -5.35 3.73 -9.37
N ILE A 47 -4.88 2.54 -8.98
CA ILE A 47 -4.95 2.05 -7.60
C ILE A 47 -4.15 2.97 -6.66
N ALA A 48 -2.93 3.34 -7.02
CA ALA A 48 -2.09 4.23 -6.23
C ALA A 48 -2.74 5.63 -6.08
N THR A 49 -3.26 6.18 -7.17
CA THR A 49 -3.95 7.49 -7.18
C THR A 49 -5.15 7.48 -6.25
N ILE A 50 -6.03 6.48 -6.39
CA ILE A 50 -7.23 6.34 -5.56
C ILE A 50 -6.83 6.21 -4.08
N SER A 51 -5.79 5.43 -3.78
CA SER A 51 -5.31 5.21 -2.40
C SER A 51 -4.82 6.51 -1.75
N VAL A 52 -4.03 7.31 -2.47
CA VAL A 52 -3.53 8.59 -1.97
C VAL A 52 -4.65 9.61 -1.84
N VAL A 53 -5.56 9.70 -2.81
CA VAL A 53 -6.74 10.59 -2.72
C VAL A 53 -7.58 10.22 -1.51
N LEU A 54 -7.85 8.93 -1.30
CA LEU A 54 -8.64 8.47 -0.17
C LEU A 54 -7.93 8.75 1.16
N ARG A 55 -6.59 8.63 1.23
CA ARG A 55 -5.80 9.02 2.40
C ARG A 55 -5.94 10.51 2.72
N LEU A 56 -5.80 11.38 1.72
CA LEU A 56 -5.95 12.83 1.90
C LEU A 56 -7.39 13.20 2.31
N HIS A 57 -8.37 12.54 1.70
CA HIS A 57 -9.79 12.71 2.04
C HIS A 57 -10.07 12.27 3.49
N ALA A 58 -9.49 11.16 3.95
CA ALA A 58 -9.59 10.69 5.33
C ALA A 58 -9.11 11.72 6.35
N ARG A 59 -7.97 12.35 6.07
CA ARG A 59 -7.42 13.39 6.93
C ARG A 59 -8.30 14.63 6.95
N ARG A 60 -8.82 15.03 5.79
CA ARG A 60 -9.75 16.15 5.67
C ARG A 60 -11.03 15.90 6.47
N MET A 61 -11.62 14.70 6.37
CA MET A 61 -12.80 14.31 7.17
C MET A 61 -12.52 14.36 8.67
N LYS A 62 -11.35 13.88 9.10
CA LYS A 62 -10.93 13.91 10.51
C LYS A 62 -10.42 15.27 10.99
N ARG A 63 -10.38 16.30 10.12
CA ARG A 63 -9.80 17.62 10.40
C ARG A 63 -8.39 17.56 10.98
N ILE A 64 -7.59 16.58 10.54
CA ILE A 64 -6.19 16.44 10.95
C ILE A 64 -5.34 17.24 9.96
N ALA A 65 -4.44 18.08 10.49
CA ALA A 65 -3.49 18.84 9.67
C ALA A 65 -2.61 17.90 8.80
N PHE A 66 -2.18 18.39 7.64
CA PHE A 66 -1.25 17.67 6.78
C PHE A 66 0.09 17.52 7.46
N MET A 67 0.64 16.32 7.40
CA MET A 67 1.89 15.96 8.07
C MET A 67 2.96 15.64 7.03
N ILE A 68 4.21 15.59 7.48
CA ILE A 68 5.36 15.33 6.60
C ILE A 68 5.18 13.99 5.87
N GLU A 69 4.64 12.98 6.53
CA GLU A 69 4.37 11.67 5.91
C GLU A 69 3.41 11.73 4.71
N ASP A 70 2.50 12.71 4.65
CA ASP A 70 1.56 12.85 3.54
C ASP A 70 2.24 13.50 2.33
N TRP A 71 3.08 14.52 2.58
CA TRP A 71 3.88 15.13 1.53
C TRP A 71 4.87 14.15 0.91
N LEU A 72 5.47 13.27 1.72
CA LEU A 72 6.35 12.20 1.23
C LEU A 72 5.60 11.22 0.31
N VAL A 73 4.36 10.86 0.65
CA VAL A 73 3.53 9.94 -0.18
C VAL A 73 3.07 10.61 -1.46
N VAL A 74 2.68 11.89 -1.41
CA VAL A 74 2.33 12.67 -2.61
C VAL A 74 3.56 12.79 -3.53
N GLY A 75 4.73 13.07 -2.98
CA GLY A 75 5.99 13.07 -3.73
C GLY A 75 6.31 11.71 -4.35
N ALA A 76 6.12 10.62 -3.60
CA ALA A 76 6.29 9.27 -4.13
C ALA A 76 5.32 8.94 -5.26
N LEU A 77 4.06 9.39 -5.19
CA LEU A 77 3.08 9.23 -6.27
C LEU A 77 3.51 9.96 -7.55
N ILE A 78 4.02 11.19 -7.43
CA ILE A 78 4.54 11.95 -8.58
C ILE A 78 5.73 11.21 -9.21
N ILE A 79 6.64 10.69 -8.40
CA ILE A 79 7.77 9.88 -8.88
C ILE A 79 7.28 8.58 -9.53
N PHE A 80 6.22 7.97 -9.02
CA PHE A 80 5.63 6.76 -9.59
C PHE A 80 5.01 7.00 -10.99
N TYR A 81 4.43 8.19 -11.23
CA TYR A 81 4.05 8.60 -12.58
C TYR A 81 5.27 8.77 -13.49
N GLY A 82 6.34 9.37 -12.97
CA GLY A 82 7.62 9.47 -13.70
C GLY A 82 8.14 8.08 -14.11
N PHE A 83 8.21 7.17 -13.14
CA PHE A 83 8.70 5.80 -13.33
C PHE A 83 7.88 5.05 -14.40
N GLY A 84 6.55 5.02 -14.25
CA GLY A 84 5.68 4.34 -15.23
C GLY A 84 5.70 5.00 -16.62
N SER A 85 5.90 6.32 -16.71
CA SER A 85 6.05 7.00 -18.00
C SER A 85 7.33 6.58 -18.71
N GLY A 86 8.41 6.35 -17.96
CA GLY A 86 9.65 5.78 -18.48
C GLY A 86 9.45 4.35 -18.98
N ASP A 87 8.69 3.52 -18.27
CA ASP A 87 8.40 2.14 -18.73
C ASP A 87 7.60 2.14 -20.03
N ILE A 88 6.60 3.04 -20.16
CA ILE A 88 5.86 3.22 -21.42
C ILE A 88 6.80 3.70 -22.53
N MET A 89 7.71 4.64 -22.25
CA MET A 89 8.70 5.11 -23.22
C MET A 89 9.64 4.00 -23.68
N LEU A 90 10.03 3.10 -22.77
CA LEU A 90 10.85 1.92 -23.07
C LEU A 90 10.11 0.95 -24.00
N VAL A 91 8.81 0.74 -23.79
CA VAL A 91 7.97 -0.10 -24.66
C VAL A 91 7.77 0.54 -26.05
N VAL A 92 7.44 1.83 -26.10
CA VAL A 92 7.08 2.51 -27.36
C VAL A 92 8.29 2.86 -28.23
N PHE A 93 9.37 3.37 -27.62
CA PHE A 93 10.54 3.86 -28.35
C PHE A 93 11.78 2.98 -28.17
N GLY A 94 11.87 2.30 -27.03
CA GLY A 94 13.00 1.45 -26.67
C GLY A 94 12.89 0.00 -27.15
N GLY A 95 11.82 -0.38 -27.87
CA GLY A 95 11.66 -1.73 -28.43
C GLY A 95 11.53 -2.84 -27.38
N SER A 96 11.09 -2.51 -26.15
CA SER A 96 10.97 -3.48 -25.06
C SER A 96 10.06 -4.66 -25.44
N GLY A 97 10.55 -5.89 -25.20
CA GLY A 97 9.89 -7.14 -25.60
C GLY A 97 10.47 -7.79 -26.85
N TRP A 98 11.44 -7.15 -27.50
CA TRP A 98 12.22 -7.71 -28.60
C TRP A 98 13.67 -7.98 -28.16
N HIS A 99 14.36 -8.90 -28.84
CA HIS A 99 15.78 -9.21 -28.57
C HIS A 99 16.67 -8.05 -29.01
N VAL A 100 17.77 -7.81 -28.29
CA VAL A 100 18.66 -6.66 -28.52
C VAL A 100 19.19 -6.62 -29.95
N ASP A 101 19.42 -7.78 -30.56
CA ASP A 101 19.94 -7.94 -31.93
C ASP A 101 19.03 -7.36 -33.02
N GLN A 102 17.74 -7.19 -32.73
CA GLN A 102 16.78 -6.66 -33.68
C GLN A 102 16.66 -5.12 -33.57
N LEU A 103 17.27 -4.48 -32.54
CA LEU A 103 17.16 -3.04 -32.26
C LEU A 103 18.15 -2.19 -33.04
N ASN A 104 17.69 -1.00 -33.45
CA ASN A 104 18.58 0.03 -33.98
C ASN A 104 19.47 0.56 -32.84
N PRO A 105 20.79 0.74 -33.04
CA PRO A 105 21.71 1.32 -32.04
C PRO A 105 21.22 2.62 -31.38
N ALA A 106 20.49 3.47 -32.12
CA ALA A 106 19.92 4.70 -31.55
C ALA A 106 18.81 4.42 -30.53
N GLN A 107 17.98 3.40 -30.77
CA GLN A 107 16.92 2.96 -29.86
C GLN A 107 17.50 2.31 -28.61
N LEU A 108 18.52 1.47 -28.78
CA LEU A 108 19.22 0.83 -27.66
C LEU A 108 19.83 1.87 -26.71
N LYS A 109 20.45 2.91 -27.26
CA LYS A 109 20.99 4.04 -26.50
C LYS A 109 19.91 4.82 -25.76
N ALA A 110 18.73 5.01 -26.38
CA ALA A 110 17.60 5.65 -25.71
C ALA A 110 17.05 4.78 -24.57
N ALA A 111 16.90 3.47 -24.80
CA ALA A 111 16.46 2.50 -23.81
C ALA A 111 17.37 2.48 -22.57
N GLN A 112 18.70 2.43 -22.76
CA GLN A 112 19.66 2.45 -21.65
C GLN A 112 19.58 3.73 -20.80
N LYS A 113 19.33 4.89 -21.43
CA LYS A 113 19.13 6.15 -20.68
C LYS A 113 17.85 6.12 -19.84
N VAL A 114 16.76 5.63 -20.41
CA VAL A 114 15.48 5.50 -19.72
C VAL A 114 15.58 4.50 -18.56
N LEU A 115 16.25 3.38 -18.76
CA LEU A 115 16.50 2.39 -17.71
C LEU A 115 17.26 2.96 -16.53
N LEU A 116 18.32 3.72 -16.81
CA LEU A 116 19.09 4.40 -15.77
C LEU A 116 18.21 5.39 -14.99
N ALA A 117 17.39 6.18 -15.69
CA ALA A 117 16.46 7.11 -15.05
C ALA A 117 15.41 6.38 -14.19
N ASN A 118 14.82 5.31 -14.71
CA ASN A 118 13.84 4.50 -13.99
C ASN A 118 14.41 3.84 -12.75
N GLN A 119 15.65 3.35 -12.80
CA GLN A 119 16.33 2.80 -11.61
C GLN A 119 16.47 3.84 -10.49
N MET A 120 16.76 5.10 -10.84
CA MET A 120 16.83 6.19 -9.86
C MET A 120 15.47 6.56 -9.30
N LEU A 121 14.45 6.70 -10.17
CA LEU A 121 13.08 7.02 -9.77
C LEU A 121 12.51 5.93 -8.85
N TYR A 122 12.78 4.67 -9.17
CA TYR A 122 12.44 3.53 -8.31
C TYR A 122 13.05 3.65 -6.92
N GLY A 123 14.38 3.87 -6.84
CA GLY A 123 15.09 3.95 -5.56
C GLY A 123 14.61 5.13 -4.70
N VAL A 124 14.49 6.32 -5.29
CA VAL A 124 14.02 7.53 -4.57
C VAL A 124 12.57 7.34 -4.14
N GLY A 125 11.72 6.85 -5.02
CA GLY A 125 10.30 6.72 -4.77
C GLY A 125 9.96 5.70 -3.68
N LEU A 126 10.55 4.50 -3.73
CA LEU A 126 10.42 3.54 -2.63
C LEU A 126 11.05 4.06 -1.35
N GLY A 127 12.20 4.74 -1.43
CA GLY A 127 12.83 5.39 -0.27
C GLY A 127 11.88 6.35 0.46
N LEU A 128 11.16 7.20 -0.28
CA LEU A 128 10.18 8.12 0.29
C LEU A 128 9.00 7.38 0.95
N ILE A 129 8.52 6.29 0.35
CA ILE A 129 7.45 5.47 0.92
C ILE A 129 7.91 4.82 2.23
N LYS A 130 9.08 4.19 2.24
CA LYS A 130 9.68 3.57 3.44
C LYS A 130 9.87 4.60 4.56
N CYS A 131 10.36 5.79 4.22
CA CYS A 131 10.48 6.89 5.17
C CYS A 131 9.11 7.32 5.73
N SER A 132 8.09 7.48 4.86
CA SER A 132 6.73 7.84 5.27
C SER A 132 6.11 6.82 6.23
N ILE A 133 6.20 5.52 5.90
CA ILE A 133 5.71 4.43 6.76
C ILE A 133 6.42 4.44 8.11
N THR A 134 7.74 4.57 8.11
CA THR A 134 8.55 4.55 9.33
C THR A 134 8.23 5.73 10.24
N ILE A 135 8.14 6.95 9.68
CA ILE A 135 7.75 8.16 10.43
C ILE A 135 6.35 8.01 11.02
N MET A 136 5.41 7.47 10.24
CA MET A 136 4.05 7.19 10.70
C MET A 136 4.05 6.20 11.87
N LEU A 137 4.84 5.12 11.80
CA LEU A 137 4.96 4.15 12.89
C LEU A 137 5.55 4.77 14.16
N ILE A 138 6.63 5.57 14.04
CA ILE A 138 7.24 6.31 15.16
C ILE A 138 6.23 7.22 15.85
N ARG A 139 5.35 7.86 15.06
CA ARG A 139 4.33 8.77 15.58
C ARG A 139 3.20 8.03 16.30
N ILE A 140 2.79 6.87 15.77
CA ILE A 140 1.71 6.07 16.36
C ILE A 140 2.11 5.53 17.74
N PHE A 141 3.36 5.09 17.89
CA PHE A 141 3.86 4.51 19.14
C PHE A 141 4.76 5.50 19.87
N ALA A 142 4.20 6.25 20.82
CA ALA A 142 4.91 7.23 21.64
C ALA A 142 5.77 6.62 22.77
N VAL A 143 6.51 5.53 22.49
CA VAL A 143 7.39 4.87 23.47
C VAL A 143 8.85 5.23 23.17
N PRO A 144 9.64 5.73 24.14
CA PRO A 144 10.99 6.27 23.87
C PRO A 144 11.94 5.23 23.25
N LYS A 145 11.94 3.98 23.76
CA LYS A 145 12.74 2.88 23.20
C LYS A 145 12.33 2.54 21.76
N PHE A 146 11.03 2.60 21.47
CA PHE A 146 10.50 2.36 20.12
C PHE A 146 10.90 3.48 19.17
N ARG A 147 10.85 4.74 19.61
CA ARG A 147 11.27 5.89 18.80
C ARG A 147 12.74 5.79 18.41
N LEU A 148 13.61 5.39 19.33
CA LEU A 148 15.05 5.20 19.04
C LEU A 148 15.25 4.12 17.95
N ALA A 149 14.59 2.96 18.09
CA ALA A 149 14.64 1.92 17.08
C ALA A 149 14.07 2.38 15.73
N GLY A 150 12.98 3.15 15.74
CA GLY A 150 12.39 3.71 14.53
C GLY A 150 13.29 4.71 13.82
N TYR A 151 14.00 5.59 14.55
CA TYR A 151 14.98 6.50 13.95
C TYR A 151 16.16 5.75 13.32
N PHE A 152 16.58 4.63 13.93
CA PHE A 152 17.59 3.76 13.33
C PHE A 152 17.11 3.14 12.02
N VAL A 153 15.89 2.60 11.97
CA VAL A 153 15.30 2.06 10.73
C VAL A 153 15.12 3.16 9.67
N LEU A 154 14.72 4.37 10.07
CA LEU A 154 14.60 5.51 9.18
C LEU A 154 15.96 5.87 8.54
N ALA A 155 17.03 5.90 9.33
CA ALA A 155 18.38 6.12 8.83
C ALA A 155 18.81 5.04 7.83
N MET A 156 18.49 3.77 8.10
CA MET A 156 18.76 2.64 7.19
C MET A 156 18.01 2.77 5.85
N CYS A 157 16.76 3.26 5.86
CA CYS A 157 15.99 3.51 4.64
C CYS A 157 16.61 4.62 3.79
N ILE A 158 17.05 5.71 4.44
CA ILE A 158 17.73 6.81 3.77
C ILE A 158 19.07 6.33 3.19
N SER A 159 19.86 5.56 3.96
CA SER A 159 21.13 5.02 3.45
C SER A 159 20.93 4.08 2.27
N TRP A 160 19.89 3.25 2.28
CA TRP A 160 19.56 2.39 1.15
C TRP A 160 19.18 3.20 -0.11
N THR A 161 18.44 4.29 0.07
CA THR A 161 18.08 5.21 -1.03
C THR A 161 19.33 5.84 -1.64
N VAL A 162 20.23 6.36 -0.78
CA VAL A 162 21.50 6.95 -1.20
C VAL A 162 22.39 5.90 -1.89
N MET A 163 22.49 4.70 -1.33
CA MET A 163 23.24 3.58 -1.93
C MET A 163 22.74 3.27 -3.34
N THR A 164 21.41 3.19 -3.54
CA THR A 164 20.79 2.90 -4.84
C THR A 164 21.12 3.99 -5.87
N ILE A 165 21.07 5.27 -5.46
CA ILE A 165 21.44 6.40 -6.33
C ILE A 165 22.93 6.35 -6.69
N LEU A 166 23.79 6.10 -5.71
CA LEU A 166 25.23 6.00 -5.93
C LEU A 166 25.55 4.84 -6.88
N ILE A 167 24.94 3.68 -6.70
CA ILE A 167 25.13 2.54 -7.61
C ILE A 167 24.73 2.93 -9.03
N ALA A 168 23.59 3.58 -9.23
CA ALA A 168 23.16 4.03 -10.56
C ALA A 168 24.19 4.95 -11.24
N PHE A 169 24.80 5.89 -10.50
CA PHE A 169 25.82 6.80 -11.04
C PHE A 169 27.22 6.18 -11.20
N LEU A 170 27.57 5.21 -10.35
CA LEU A 170 28.93 4.65 -10.28
C LEU A 170 29.09 3.32 -11.02
N ILE A 171 28.00 2.72 -11.51
CA ILE A 171 28.03 1.39 -12.15
C ILE A 171 28.97 1.34 -13.38
N CYS A 172 29.06 2.42 -14.14
CA CYS A 172 29.96 2.55 -15.28
C CYS A 172 30.83 3.81 -15.14
N ARG A 173 32.11 3.69 -15.47
CA ARG A 173 33.07 4.79 -15.47
C ARG A 173 33.71 4.92 -16.86
N PRO A 174 33.52 6.05 -17.56
CA PRO A 174 32.66 7.20 -17.23
C PRO A 174 31.14 6.86 -17.37
N LEU A 175 30.27 7.64 -16.72
CA LEU A 175 28.80 7.41 -16.74
C LEU A 175 28.24 7.28 -18.16
N GLY A 176 28.80 8.06 -19.09
CA GLY A 176 28.41 8.04 -20.51
C GLY A 176 28.67 6.71 -21.23
N TYR A 177 29.47 5.82 -20.65
CA TYR A 177 29.71 4.47 -21.15
C TYR A 177 28.48 3.56 -21.01
N ASN A 178 27.55 3.89 -20.12
CA ASN A 178 26.31 3.12 -19.95
C ASN A 178 25.42 3.12 -21.22
N TRP A 179 25.51 4.15 -22.07
CA TRP A 179 24.69 4.26 -23.28
C TRP A 179 25.49 4.47 -24.58
N ASN A 180 26.82 4.65 -24.49
CA ASN A 180 27.72 4.73 -25.62
C ASN A 180 28.77 3.62 -25.47
N LEU A 181 28.45 2.42 -25.95
CA LEU A 181 29.39 1.30 -26.02
C LEU A 181 30.40 1.53 -27.16
N GLN A 182 31.13 2.65 -27.14
CA GLN A 182 32.28 2.83 -28.00
C GLN A 182 33.46 2.03 -27.41
N PRO A 183 34.34 1.45 -28.23
CA PRO A 183 35.47 0.61 -27.76
C PRO A 183 36.49 1.34 -26.87
N THR A 184 36.36 2.65 -26.63
CA THR A 184 37.32 3.49 -25.93
C THR A 184 37.07 3.58 -24.43
N ALA A 185 38.05 3.07 -23.65
CA ALA A 185 38.41 3.43 -22.28
C ALA A 185 37.29 3.62 -21.24
N GLY A 186 36.25 2.78 -21.26
CA GLY A 186 35.25 2.69 -20.22
C GLY A 186 35.11 1.26 -19.69
N HIS A 187 34.80 1.13 -18.40
CA HIS A 187 34.46 -0.16 -17.80
C HIS A 187 33.18 0.00 -16.97
N CYS A 188 32.34 -1.02 -17.01
CA CYS A 188 31.21 -1.19 -16.11
C CYS A 188 31.54 -2.28 -15.11
N GLY A 189 31.10 -2.10 -13.86
CA GLY A 189 31.09 -3.17 -12.87
C GLY A 189 30.11 -4.27 -13.25
N ASN A 190 30.06 -5.33 -12.43
CA ASN A 190 29.09 -6.39 -12.61
C ASN A 190 27.68 -5.91 -12.25
N THR A 191 26.89 -5.61 -13.29
CA THR A 191 25.52 -5.09 -13.19
C THR A 191 24.58 -6.02 -12.43
N THR A 192 24.69 -7.33 -12.66
CA THR A 192 23.91 -8.36 -11.94
C THR A 192 24.19 -8.30 -10.45
N SER A 193 25.47 -8.35 -10.07
CA SER A 193 25.87 -8.33 -8.65
C SER A 193 25.44 -7.05 -7.95
N ALA A 194 25.58 -5.91 -8.60
CA ALA A 194 25.19 -4.61 -8.04
C ALA A 194 23.67 -4.52 -7.80
N TYR A 195 22.83 -4.90 -8.78
CA TYR A 195 21.38 -4.85 -8.61
C TYR A 195 20.85 -5.93 -7.68
N THR A 196 21.47 -7.11 -7.65
CA THR A 196 21.18 -8.13 -6.64
C THR A 196 21.49 -7.60 -5.25
N ALA A 197 22.62 -6.91 -5.04
CA ALA A 197 22.94 -6.30 -3.75
C ALA A 197 21.90 -5.25 -3.33
N VAL A 198 21.47 -4.38 -4.26
CA VAL A 198 20.39 -3.42 -4.01
C VAL A 198 19.11 -4.12 -3.53
N GLY A 199 18.70 -5.20 -4.21
CA GLY A 199 17.52 -5.98 -3.85
C GLY A 199 17.64 -6.73 -2.53
N ILE A 200 18.82 -7.25 -2.18
CA ILE A 200 19.04 -7.91 -0.88
C ILE A 200 18.91 -6.90 0.26
N VAL A 201 19.56 -5.73 0.14
CA VAL A 201 19.45 -4.70 1.18
C VAL A 201 18.03 -4.15 1.26
N ASP A 202 17.33 -4.07 0.12
CA ASP A 202 15.91 -3.70 0.07
C ASP A 202 15.05 -4.63 0.94
N ILE A 203 15.18 -5.96 0.75
CA ILE A 203 14.52 -6.99 1.57
C ILE A 203 14.85 -6.84 3.06
N ILE A 204 16.12 -6.59 3.38
CA ILE A 204 16.55 -6.40 4.78
C ILE A 204 15.85 -5.18 5.39
N THR A 205 15.81 -4.05 4.67
CA THR A 205 15.13 -2.84 5.17
C THR A 205 13.64 -3.05 5.35
N ASP A 206 12.98 -3.79 4.45
CA ASP A 206 11.56 -4.15 4.58
C ASP A 206 11.30 -5.02 5.80
N MET A 207 12.15 -6.01 6.05
CA MET A 207 12.08 -6.84 7.26
C MET A 207 12.25 -6.02 8.53
N MET A 208 13.15 -5.03 8.54
CA MET A 208 13.32 -4.15 9.70
C MET A 208 12.07 -3.31 9.98
N ILE A 209 11.42 -2.78 8.94
CA ILE A 209 10.15 -2.05 9.07
C ILE A 209 9.04 -2.98 9.58
N LEU A 210 8.98 -4.22 9.07
CA LEU A 210 8.01 -5.24 9.46
C LEU A 210 8.15 -5.64 10.94
N LEU A 211 9.38 -5.83 11.40
CA LEU A 211 9.70 -6.25 12.77
C LEU A 211 9.53 -5.10 13.77
N LEU A 212 9.63 -3.84 13.33
CA LEU A 212 9.55 -2.67 14.19
C LEU A 212 8.33 -2.70 15.14
N PRO A 213 7.07 -2.89 14.67
CA PRO A 213 5.91 -2.93 15.56
C PRO A 213 5.75 -4.21 16.38
N GLN A 214 6.41 -5.34 16.03
CA GLN A 214 6.13 -6.65 16.62
C GLN A 214 6.33 -6.73 18.15
N PRO A 215 7.45 -6.25 18.72
CA PRO A 215 7.65 -6.28 20.17
C PRO A 215 6.59 -5.50 20.94
N MET A 216 6.01 -4.47 20.31
CA MET A 216 4.98 -3.63 20.92
C MET A 216 3.64 -4.36 21.00
N ILE A 217 3.32 -5.21 20.01
CA ILE A 217 2.08 -5.99 19.98
C ILE A 217 2.02 -6.96 21.14
N TRP A 218 3.14 -7.61 21.44
CA TRP A 218 3.18 -8.65 22.46
C TRP A 218 3.13 -8.10 23.89
N ARG A 219 3.51 -6.84 24.07
CA ARG A 219 3.60 -6.22 25.40
C ARG A 219 2.40 -5.35 25.77
N LEU A 220 1.60 -4.87 24.81
CA LEU A 220 0.55 -3.90 25.09
C LEU A 220 -0.86 -4.45 24.80
N ARG A 221 -1.74 -4.45 25.82
CA ARG A 221 -3.17 -4.75 25.72
C ARG A 221 -3.90 -3.66 24.92
N MET A 222 -3.70 -3.65 23.60
CA MET A 222 -4.34 -2.71 22.70
C MET A 222 -5.81 -3.10 22.42
N PRO A 223 -6.70 -2.12 22.18
CA PRO A 223 -8.06 -2.41 21.74
C PRO A 223 -8.05 -3.20 20.42
N THR A 224 -8.97 -4.14 20.25
CA THR A 224 -9.09 -5.07 19.09
C THR A 224 -9.00 -4.35 17.75
N ALA A 225 -9.59 -3.17 17.70
CA ALA A 225 -9.37 -2.12 16.74
C ALA A 225 -7.90 -2.04 16.23
N ASN A 226 -6.96 -1.62 17.08
CA ASN A 226 -5.56 -1.39 16.70
C ASN A 226 -4.83 -2.70 16.36
N LYS A 227 -5.28 -3.82 16.94
CA LYS A 227 -4.77 -5.15 16.63
C LYS A 227 -5.04 -5.55 15.16
N ILE A 228 -6.23 -5.23 14.64
CA ILE A 228 -6.58 -5.51 13.23
C ILE A 228 -5.75 -4.66 12.26
N ALA A 229 -5.56 -3.37 12.56
CA ALA A 229 -4.75 -2.48 11.72
C ALA A 229 -3.31 -3.00 11.58
N LEU A 230 -2.79 -3.51 12.69
CA LEU A 230 -1.42 -3.98 12.78
C LEU A 230 -1.24 -5.36 12.16
N ALA A 231 -2.25 -6.23 12.27
CA ALA A 231 -2.30 -7.49 11.54
C ALA A 231 -2.33 -7.24 10.02
N ALA A 232 -3.11 -6.26 9.55
CA ALA A 232 -3.12 -5.89 8.14
C ALA A 232 -1.75 -5.40 7.67
N LEU A 233 -1.09 -4.51 8.44
CA LEU A 233 0.27 -4.05 8.14
C LEU A 233 1.29 -5.19 8.08
N MET A 234 1.18 -6.18 8.96
CA MET A 234 2.03 -7.37 8.95
C MET A 234 1.80 -8.21 7.68
N CYS A 235 0.55 -8.47 7.31
CA CYS A 235 0.25 -9.20 6.07
C CYS A 235 0.80 -8.49 4.84
N PHE A 236 0.63 -7.16 4.78
CA PHE A 236 1.13 -6.37 3.67
C PHE A 236 2.66 -6.31 3.62
N GLY A 237 3.34 -6.22 4.76
CA GLY A 237 4.80 -6.25 4.75
C GLY A 237 5.37 -7.63 4.41
N LEU A 238 4.71 -8.73 4.78
CA LEU A 238 5.09 -10.06 4.29
C LEU A 238 4.90 -10.17 2.77
N PHE A 239 3.84 -9.54 2.25
CA PHE A 239 3.59 -9.50 0.81
C PHE A 239 4.65 -8.67 0.07
N THR A 240 5.06 -7.49 0.58
CA THR A 240 6.13 -6.71 -0.07
C THR A 240 7.46 -7.45 -0.08
N VAL A 241 7.83 -8.11 1.02
CA VAL A 241 9.02 -8.98 1.04
C VAL A 241 8.97 -10.05 -0.05
N ALA A 242 7.83 -10.74 -0.20
CA ALA A 242 7.69 -11.79 -1.21
C ALA A 242 7.88 -11.24 -2.63
N MET A 243 7.38 -10.04 -2.89
CA MET A 243 7.58 -9.30 -4.14
C MET A 243 9.05 -8.97 -4.38
N SER A 244 9.76 -8.45 -3.37
CA SER A 244 11.19 -8.11 -3.47
C SER A 244 12.04 -9.37 -3.71
N VAL A 245 11.70 -10.50 -3.07
CA VAL A 245 12.36 -11.80 -3.34
C VAL A 245 12.13 -12.25 -4.77
N ALA A 246 10.89 -12.20 -5.27
CA ALA A 246 10.58 -12.56 -6.65
C ALA A 246 11.40 -11.72 -7.65
N ARG A 247 11.55 -10.42 -7.38
CA ARG A 247 12.40 -9.53 -8.18
C ARG A 247 13.86 -9.96 -8.16
N VAL A 248 14.45 -10.23 -6.99
CA VAL A 248 15.85 -10.68 -6.89
C VAL A 248 16.07 -11.99 -7.67
N VAL A 249 15.12 -12.93 -7.59
CA VAL A 249 15.16 -14.17 -8.37
C VAL A 249 15.13 -13.88 -9.87
N THR A 250 14.28 -12.96 -10.33
CA THR A 250 14.27 -12.61 -11.77
C THR A 250 15.58 -11.95 -12.23
N ILE A 251 16.19 -11.09 -11.41
CA ILE A 251 17.47 -10.46 -11.71
C ILE A 251 18.58 -11.52 -11.84
N LEU A 252 18.60 -12.51 -10.96
CA LEU A 252 19.60 -13.59 -10.97
C LEU A 252 19.47 -14.51 -12.19
N ASN A 253 18.25 -14.68 -12.72
CA ASN A 253 17.99 -15.51 -13.90
C ASN A 253 17.98 -14.70 -15.22
N THR A 254 18.31 -13.41 -15.17
CA THR A 254 18.33 -12.56 -16.36
C THR A 254 19.73 -12.46 -16.95
N ASP A 255 19.86 -12.86 -18.21
CA ASP A 255 21.02 -12.50 -19.02
C ASP A 255 20.93 -11.02 -19.42
N PHE A 256 21.81 -10.20 -18.85
CA PHE A 256 21.87 -8.76 -19.10
C PHE A 256 22.33 -8.39 -20.51
N SER A 257 22.81 -9.36 -21.30
CA SER A 257 23.05 -9.20 -22.74
C SER A 257 21.76 -8.95 -23.52
N ASP A 258 20.63 -9.47 -23.02
CA ASP A 258 19.31 -9.41 -23.66
C ASP A 258 18.26 -8.76 -22.73
N PHE A 259 18.65 -7.68 -22.05
CA PHE A 259 17.79 -7.00 -21.06
C PHE A 259 16.45 -6.53 -21.65
N THR A 260 16.39 -6.22 -22.95
CA THR A 260 15.19 -5.70 -23.62
C THR A 260 14.09 -6.78 -23.76
N TYR A 261 14.45 -8.06 -23.80
CA TYR A 261 13.51 -9.17 -23.97
C TYR A 261 12.83 -9.60 -22.66
N ASN A 262 13.55 -9.55 -21.54
CA ASN A 262 13.07 -9.98 -20.23
C ASN A 262 12.23 -8.89 -19.54
N LEU A 263 10.99 -8.75 -19.99
CA LEU A 263 10.05 -7.73 -19.51
C LEU A 263 9.65 -7.86 -18.03
N TYR A 264 9.83 -9.05 -17.44
CA TYR A 264 9.56 -9.28 -16.02
C TYR A 264 10.38 -8.36 -15.11
N ASN A 265 11.59 -7.99 -15.53
CA ASN A 265 12.43 -7.04 -14.78
C ASN A 265 11.81 -5.64 -14.67
N TYR A 266 10.86 -5.29 -15.55
CA TYR A 266 10.12 -4.02 -15.50
C TYR A 266 8.80 -4.16 -14.77
N ILE A 267 8.12 -5.31 -14.92
CA ILE A 267 6.82 -5.57 -14.31
C ILE A 267 6.93 -5.64 -12.78
N TRP A 268 7.91 -6.37 -12.25
CA TRP A 268 8.05 -6.54 -10.80
C TRP A 268 8.20 -5.21 -10.04
N PRO A 269 9.09 -4.29 -10.44
CA PRO A 269 9.19 -2.96 -9.84
C PRO A 269 7.90 -2.13 -9.87
N VAL A 270 7.13 -2.17 -10.97
CA VAL A 270 5.85 -1.42 -11.08
C VAL A 270 4.86 -1.92 -10.04
N ILE A 271 4.71 -3.24 -9.95
CA ILE A 271 3.78 -3.88 -9.00
C ILE A 271 4.22 -3.56 -7.58
N GLU A 272 5.51 -3.77 -7.26
CA GLU A 272 6.07 -3.53 -5.94
C GLU A 272 5.85 -2.08 -5.49
N PHE A 273 6.13 -1.11 -6.35
CA PHE A 273 6.00 0.31 -6.04
C PHE A 273 4.52 0.71 -5.87
N GLY A 274 3.63 0.25 -6.76
CA GLY A 274 2.20 0.49 -6.64
C GLY A 274 1.60 -0.11 -5.36
N VAL A 275 2.00 -1.35 -5.01
CA VAL A 275 1.61 -2.02 -3.77
C VAL A 275 2.15 -1.24 -2.56
N ALA A 276 3.42 -0.82 -2.58
CA ALA A 276 4.00 -0.06 -1.47
C ALA A 276 3.22 1.23 -1.17
N ILE A 277 2.76 1.96 -2.20
CA ILE A 277 1.88 3.13 -2.02
C ILE A 277 0.54 2.73 -1.38
N PHE A 278 -0.08 1.66 -1.88
CA PHE A 278 -1.35 1.15 -1.34
C PHE A 278 -1.22 0.79 0.15
N VAL A 279 -0.19 0.02 0.50
CA VAL A 279 0.12 -0.41 1.87
C VAL A 279 0.39 0.78 2.77
N CYS A 280 1.16 1.76 2.29
CA CYS A 280 1.44 2.99 3.04
C CYS A 280 0.15 3.73 3.44
N CYS A 281 -0.86 3.74 2.57
CA CYS A 281 -2.13 4.41 2.83
C CYS A 281 -3.05 3.64 3.80
N GLY A 282 -2.91 2.31 3.90
CA GLY A 282 -3.79 1.42 4.66
C GLY A 282 -4.11 1.85 6.11
N PRO A 283 -3.13 2.21 6.96
CA PRO A 283 -3.37 2.53 8.37
C PRO A 283 -4.31 3.72 8.60
N LEU A 284 -4.34 4.68 7.68
CA LEU A 284 -5.20 5.85 7.76
C LEU A 284 -6.61 5.62 7.20
N LEU A 285 -6.77 4.61 6.35
CA LEU A 285 -8.04 4.28 5.70
C LEU A 285 -9.00 3.52 6.61
N ARG A 286 -8.47 2.85 7.63
CA ARG A 286 -9.22 2.11 8.65
C ARG A 286 -10.55 2.73 9.13
N PRO A 287 -10.63 4.01 9.56
CA PRO A 287 -11.89 4.67 9.95
C PRO A 287 -12.93 4.79 8.83
N ILE A 288 -12.52 4.89 7.56
CA ILE A 288 -13.42 5.00 6.41
C ILE A 288 -13.83 3.62 5.91
N LEU A 289 -12.92 2.65 5.97
CA LEU A 289 -13.19 1.29 5.50
C LEU A 289 -14.21 0.58 6.40
N THR A 290 -14.25 0.85 7.71
CA THR A 290 -15.23 0.24 8.62
C THR A 290 -16.70 0.46 8.22
N PRO A 291 -17.18 1.69 7.95
CA PRO A 291 -18.55 1.90 7.49
C PRO A 291 -18.78 1.41 6.05
N ILE A 292 -17.79 1.50 5.15
CA ILE A 292 -17.94 1.03 3.75
C ILE A 292 -18.04 -0.50 3.70
N ILE A 293 -17.19 -1.22 4.45
CA ILE A 293 -17.24 -2.68 4.53
C ILE A 293 -18.55 -3.12 5.19
N GLY A 294 -19.03 -2.41 6.23
CA GLY A 294 -20.35 -2.65 6.81
C GLY A 294 -21.48 -2.43 5.80
N ALA A 295 -21.42 -1.36 5.00
CA ALA A 295 -22.39 -1.09 3.95
C ALA A 295 -22.34 -2.15 2.83
N LEU A 296 -21.16 -2.54 2.35
CA LEU A 296 -21.00 -3.58 1.33
C LEU A 296 -21.43 -4.97 1.82
N ALA A 297 -21.14 -5.32 3.08
CA ALA A 297 -21.62 -6.54 3.71
C ALA A 297 -23.15 -6.54 3.90
N SER A 298 -23.74 -5.38 4.17
CA SER A 298 -25.21 -5.22 4.22
C SER A 298 -25.86 -5.31 2.83
N ILE A 299 -25.14 -4.93 1.76
CA ILE A 299 -25.59 -5.05 0.38
C ILE A 299 -25.49 -6.50 -0.11
N SER A 300 -24.40 -7.21 0.22
CA SER A 300 -24.25 -8.63 -0.14
C SER A 300 -25.25 -9.54 0.57
N THR A 301 -25.59 -9.25 1.83
CA THR A 301 -26.67 -9.95 2.56
C THR A 301 -28.06 -9.64 1.99
N ARG A 302 -28.33 -8.42 1.52
CA ARG A 302 -29.58 -8.08 0.81
C ARG A 302 -29.70 -8.75 -0.56
N LEU A 303 -28.58 -9.00 -1.25
CA LEU A 303 -28.54 -9.72 -2.52
C LEU A 303 -28.68 -11.24 -2.33
N GLY A 304 -28.12 -11.81 -1.25
CA GLY A 304 -28.32 -13.22 -0.88
C GLY A 304 -29.71 -13.55 -0.32
N SER A 305 -30.38 -12.58 0.30
CA SER A 305 -31.72 -12.75 0.91
C SER A 305 -32.87 -12.85 -0.10
N LYS A 306 -32.64 -12.58 -1.40
CA LYS A 306 -33.70 -12.67 -2.44
C LYS A 306 -33.97 -14.09 -2.97
N GLN A 307 -33.21 -15.10 -2.54
CA GLN A 307 -33.37 -16.47 -3.04
C GLN A 307 -34.15 -17.42 -2.10
N ASP A 308 -34.47 -17.01 -0.86
CA ASP A 308 -35.13 -17.88 0.12
C ASP A 308 -36.57 -17.51 0.52
N SER A 309 -37.19 -16.52 -0.15
CA SER A 309 -38.59 -16.13 0.14
C SER A 309 -39.65 -16.93 -0.63
N ARG A 310 -39.30 -18.04 -1.32
CA ARG A 310 -40.27 -18.86 -2.10
C ARG A 310 -40.56 -20.27 -1.56
N ARG A 311 -40.15 -20.60 -0.34
CA ARG A 311 -40.48 -21.88 0.31
C ARG A 311 -40.94 -21.70 1.77
N GLN A 312 -42.05 -20.99 1.97
CA GLN A 312 -42.88 -21.20 3.17
C GLN A 312 -44.30 -20.67 2.93
N SER A 313 -45.04 -21.37 2.06
CA SER A 313 -46.50 -21.34 2.08
C SER A 313 -47.00 -22.77 2.23
N SER A 314 -47.45 -23.11 3.44
CA SER A 314 -48.37 -24.17 3.84
C SER A 314 -47.87 -24.87 5.09
N THR A 315 -48.41 -24.49 6.25
CA THR A 315 -49.07 -25.40 7.18
C THR A 315 -49.66 -24.55 8.30
N THR A 316 -50.96 -24.30 8.19
CA THR A 316 -51.81 -23.85 9.28
C THR A 316 -51.82 -24.91 10.37
N LYS A 317 -51.39 -24.59 11.60
CA LYS A 317 -51.92 -25.17 12.84
C LYS A 317 -51.44 -24.41 14.09
N ARG A 318 -52.38 -23.61 14.64
CA ARG A 318 -52.77 -23.48 16.06
C ARG A 318 -51.69 -23.63 17.14
N GLY A 319 -51.49 -22.56 17.92
CA GLY A 319 -50.88 -22.61 19.26
C GLY A 319 -50.27 -21.27 19.64
N GLY A 320 -50.91 -20.54 20.56
CA GLY A 320 -50.57 -19.16 20.87
C GLY A 320 -49.25 -18.98 21.62
N HIS A 321 -48.55 -17.89 21.30
CA HIS A 321 -47.89 -17.05 22.30
C HIS A 321 -47.70 -15.63 21.73
N ARG A 322 -47.92 -14.65 22.62
CA ARG A 322 -47.98 -13.21 22.34
C ARG A 322 -46.62 -12.70 21.85
N GLY A 323 -46.59 -12.27 20.59
CA GLY A 323 -45.50 -11.50 20.00
C GLY A 323 -45.64 -10.01 20.31
N PHE A 324 -44.50 -9.41 20.59
CA PHE A 324 -44.25 -8.01 20.92
C PHE A 324 -44.73 -7.06 19.81
N SER A 325 -45.62 -6.11 20.15
CA SER A 325 -46.06 -5.03 19.26
C SER A 325 -45.04 -3.90 19.25
N HIS A 326 -44.59 -3.53 18.06
CA HIS A 326 -43.80 -2.34 17.77
C HIS A 326 -44.63 -1.09 18.12
N LEU A 327 -44.14 -0.22 19.00
CA LEU A 327 -44.73 1.10 19.23
C LEU A 327 -44.20 2.03 18.14
N ASP A 328 -45.09 2.52 17.29
CA ASP A 328 -44.81 3.66 16.42
C ASP A 328 -44.66 4.92 17.30
N GLU A 329 -43.49 5.57 17.25
CA GLU A 329 -43.27 6.89 17.81
C GLU A 329 -43.96 7.94 16.92
N ASP A 330 -45.26 8.10 17.10
CA ASP A 330 -45.94 9.34 16.72
C ASP A 330 -45.61 10.40 17.77
N GLY A 331 -44.83 11.40 17.35
CA GLY A 331 -44.37 12.50 18.19
C GLY A 331 -45.53 13.23 18.87
N LEU A 332 -45.42 13.41 20.20
CA LEU A 332 -46.37 14.21 20.97
C LEU A 332 -46.38 15.66 20.46
N PRO A 333 -47.56 16.27 20.23
CA PRO A 333 -47.64 17.70 19.94
C PRO A 333 -47.28 18.50 21.20
N LEU A 334 -46.24 19.34 21.09
CA LEU A 334 -45.84 20.28 22.12
C LEU A 334 -46.94 21.34 22.31
N GLN A 335 -47.58 21.37 23.48
CA GLN A 335 -48.41 22.50 23.88
C GLN A 335 -47.52 23.63 24.44
N PRO A 336 -47.77 24.89 24.10
CA PRO A 336 -46.97 26.00 24.61
C PRO A 336 -47.22 26.21 26.11
N ILE A 337 -46.12 26.31 26.86
CA ILE A 337 -46.15 26.59 28.31
C ILE A 337 -46.66 28.02 28.54
N ALA A 338 -47.82 28.12 29.20
CA ALA A 338 -48.32 29.37 29.73
C ALA A 338 -47.40 29.85 30.87
N LYS A 339 -47.00 31.12 30.82
CA LYS A 339 -46.31 31.80 31.92
C LYS A 339 -47.24 31.88 33.13
N GLY A 340 -46.91 31.13 34.19
CA GLY A 340 -47.63 31.18 35.45
C GLY A 340 -46.88 30.44 36.55
N THR A 341 -46.43 31.19 37.53
CA THR A 341 -45.76 30.80 38.77
C THR A 341 -46.38 29.56 39.45
N HIS A 342 -45.56 28.54 39.71
CA HIS A 342 -45.39 27.81 40.99
C HIS A 342 -44.81 26.40 40.73
N SER A 343 -43.82 26.06 41.55
CA SER A 343 -43.12 24.77 41.70
C SER A 343 -44.03 23.54 41.50
N ASN A 344 -43.55 22.52 40.78
CA ASN A 344 -43.33 21.17 41.34
C ASN A 344 -42.70 20.19 40.33
N THR A 345 -41.69 19.49 40.84
CA THR A 345 -40.92 18.37 40.29
C THR A 345 -41.78 17.29 39.64
N ILE A 346 -41.46 16.92 38.39
CA ILE A 346 -42.04 15.75 37.72
C ILE A 346 -41.11 14.55 37.97
N SER A 347 -41.55 13.63 38.82
CA SER A 347 -40.90 12.35 39.08
C SER A 347 -41.47 11.29 38.13
N ALA A 348 -40.62 10.61 37.37
CA ALA A 348 -41.00 9.43 36.59
C ALA A 348 -40.56 8.17 37.36
N THR A 349 -41.52 7.40 37.89
CA THR A 349 -41.32 6.09 38.50
C THR A 349 -41.44 4.99 37.44
N ILE A 350 -40.46 4.09 37.38
CA ILE A 350 -40.51 2.86 36.57
C ILE A 350 -40.80 1.70 37.52
N ASP A 351 -42.01 1.14 37.46
CA ASP A 351 -42.38 -0.09 38.19
C ASP A 351 -41.93 -1.33 37.40
N ALA A 352 -41.04 -2.12 38.01
CA ALA A 352 -40.73 -3.48 37.56
C ALA A 352 -41.61 -4.47 38.34
N GLY A 353 -42.73 -4.89 37.75
CA GLY A 353 -43.63 -5.89 38.33
C GLY A 353 -43.08 -7.31 38.22
N ASN A 354 -42.96 -8.01 39.34
CA ASN A 354 -42.99 -9.47 39.36
C ASN A 354 -43.77 -10.01 40.57
N ASN A 355 -44.72 -10.89 40.26
CA ASN A 355 -45.45 -11.87 41.05
C ASN A 355 -46.20 -11.51 42.35
N ARG A 356 -47.50 -11.84 42.30
CA ARG A 356 -48.45 -11.95 43.41
C ARG A 356 -48.17 -13.20 44.25
N THR A 357 -48.06 -13.03 45.56
CA THR A 357 -48.67 -13.92 46.56
C THR A 357 -49.02 -13.10 47.80
N SER A 358 -50.33 -12.94 48.01
CA SER A 358 -51.07 -12.97 49.27
C SER A 358 -50.58 -12.26 50.54
N THR A 359 -51.59 -11.81 51.30
CA THR A 359 -51.65 -11.57 52.75
C THR A 359 -51.29 -10.18 53.30
N SER A 360 -52.36 -9.45 53.64
CA SER A 360 -52.61 -8.77 54.92
C SER A 360 -51.40 -8.38 55.78
N GLY A 361 -51.30 -7.09 56.13
CA GLY A 361 -50.56 -6.66 57.30
C GLY A 361 -49.96 -5.27 57.18
N ASN A 362 -50.55 -4.30 57.88
CA ASN A 362 -49.91 -3.04 58.27
C ASN A 362 -48.58 -3.33 59.00
N ALA A 363 -47.45 -2.86 58.49
CA ALA A 363 -46.31 -2.39 59.30
C ALA A 363 -45.21 -1.71 58.46
N ARG A 364 -44.86 -0.50 58.91
CA ARG A 364 -43.62 0.30 58.78
C ARG A 364 -42.37 -0.24 58.05
N SER A 365 -41.69 0.75 57.44
CA SER A 365 -40.23 0.94 57.36
C SER A 365 -39.52 0.49 56.08
N SER A 366 -38.93 1.43 55.33
CA SER A 366 -37.49 1.46 55.00
C SER A 366 -37.12 2.64 54.10
N ASP A 367 -36.16 3.44 54.58
CA ASP A 367 -34.98 3.96 53.89
C ASP A 367 -35.07 4.26 52.37
N ASN A 368 -35.41 5.51 52.04
CA ASN A 368 -35.06 6.08 50.75
C ASN A 368 -33.64 6.69 50.82
N LYS A 369 -32.66 5.98 50.26
CA LYS A 369 -31.35 6.57 49.90
C LYS A 369 -31.55 7.53 48.73
N VAL A 370 -31.56 8.82 49.02
CA VAL A 370 -31.51 9.89 48.01
C VAL A 370 -30.04 10.13 47.65
N ILE A 371 -29.68 9.90 46.39
CA ILE A 371 -28.39 10.34 45.85
C ILE A 371 -28.60 11.78 45.37
N VAL A 372 -28.04 12.74 46.10
CA VAL A 372 -27.98 14.15 45.69
C VAL A 372 -26.78 14.31 44.76
N VAL A 373 -27.02 14.61 43.50
CA VAL A 373 -25.97 15.02 42.55
C VAL A 373 -26.04 16.54 42.44
N GLU A 374 -25.13 17.21 43.15
CA GLU A 374 -24.96 18.65 43.09
C GLU A 374 -24.02 18.97 41.92
N THR A 375 -24.51 19.67 40.89
CA THR A 375 -23.70 20.15 39.77
C THR A 375 -23.33 21.62 39.98
N ALA A 376 -22.14 21.85 40.53
CA ALA A 376 -21.53 23.18 40.55
C ALA A 376 -20.92 23.48 39.16
N TRP A 377 -21.36 24.57 38.53
CA TRP A 377 -20.70 25.16 37.38
C TRP A 377 -20.04 26.46 37.84
N ASP A 378 -18.72 26.41 38.08
CA ASP A 378 -17.92 27.62 38.23
C ASP A 378 -17.59 28.16 36.83
N CYS A 379 -18.09 29.36 36.54
CA CYS A 379 -17.60 30.17 35.42
C CYS A 379 -16.42 31.00 35.89
N ALA A 380 -15.25 30.78 35.29
CA ALA A 380 -14.14 31.73 35.26
C ALA A 380 -13.49 31.72 33.88
#